data_AF-A0AAU9UVJ6-F1
#
_entry.id   AF-A0AAU9UVJ6-F1
#
_cell.length_a   1.000
_cell.length_b   1.000
_cell.length_c   1.000
_cell.angle_alpha   90.00
_cell.angle_beta   90.00
_cell.angle_gamma   90.00
#
_symmetry.space_group_name_H-M   'P 1'
#
loop_
_entity.id
_entity.type
_entity.pdbx_description
1 polymer ?
#
loop_
_entity_poly.entity_id
_entity_poly.type
_entity_poly.pdbx_seq_one_letter_code
_entity_poly.pdbx_strand_id
1 'polypeptide(L)'
;MEKISTEKRWVAEFKRGRTSLEDDPRQGRPKTATTPEIVEKIQDIVLENRRVTVRDLVEALGISLGSVSNILTEVVGLRKLCAQWVPHSLTMEQKHIRMRLSQQHLERFRKDRVDFVRRFITMDETWVYHHDPESKQEAKEWCEPGCSAPKRVHDNARCHKSILTMAKIHELKFELLEHPPYSPDLAPRDFHRFPDLKKFMRGKRFSSNDEVITAVEAYFASLPDSHFRDGIPKLESRWNKCIDVQGDYSE
;
A
#
# COMPACT_ATOMS: atom_id res chain seq x y z
N MET A 1 -42.05 -37.55 -38.40
CA MET A 1 -41.91 -36.07 -38.30
C MET A 1 -41.00 -35.62 -39.43
N GLU A 2 -41.59 -35.08 -40.51
CA GLU A 2 -40.83 -34.54 -41.63
C GLU A 2 -39.97 -33.35 -41.16
N LYS A 3 -38.68 -33.36 -41.52
CA LYS A 3 -37.81 -32.18 -41.38
C LYS A 3 -38.35 -31.09 -42.31
N ILE A 4 -39.14 -30.17 -41.78
CA ILE A 4 -39.49 -28.92 -42.47
C ILE A 4 -38.16 -28.20 -42.70
N SER A 5 -37.72 -28.11 -43.95
CA SER A 5 -36.49 -27.41 -44.31
C SER A 5 -36.57 -25.96 -43.85
N THR A 6 -35.44 -25.40 -43.41
CA THR A 6 -35.32 -24.02 -42.91
C THR A 6 -35.94 -23.01 -43.89
N GLU A 7 -35.86 -23.32 -45.18
CA GLU A 7 -36.50 -22.59 -46.28
C GLU A 7 -38.03 -22.49 -46.15
N LYS A 8 -38.74 -23.60 -45.91
CA LYS A 8 -40.20 -23.60 -45.73
C LYS A 8 -40.63 -22.76 -44.51
N ARG A 9 -39.81 -22.75 -43.45
CA ARG A 9 -40.04 -21.93 -42.25
C ARG A 9 -39.93 -20.45 -42.56
N TRP A 10 -38.86 -20.04 -43.25
CA TRP A 10 -38.67 -18.64 -43.63
C TRP A 10 -39.75 -18.15 -44.60
N VAL A 11 -40.15 -18.96 -45.59
CA VAL A 11 -41.24 -18.61 -46.52
C VAL A 11 -42.56 -18.38 -45.77
N ALA A 12 -42.87 -19.15 -44.74
CA ALA A 12 -44.08 -18.95 -43.92
C ALA A 12 -44.00 -17.67 -43.07
N GLU A 13 -42.84 -17.37 -42.48
CA GLU A 13 -42.63 -16.16 -41.68
C GLU A 13 -42.68 -14.88 -42.51
N PHE A 14 -42.14 -14.89 -43.73
CA PHE A 14 -42.30 -13.77 -44.68
C PHE A 14 -43.76 -13.58 -45.09
N LYS A 15 -44.51 -14.66 -45.35
CA LYS A 15 -45.96 -14.58 -45.61
C LYS A 15 -46.77 -14.05 -44.42
N ARG A 16 -46.25 -14.19 -43.19
CA ARG A 16 -46.83 -13.64 -41.96
C ARG A 16 -46.41 -12.19 -41.68
N GLY A 17 -45.64 -11.57 -42.58
CA GLY A 17 -45.28 -10.15 -42.51
C GLY A 17 -43.95 -9.84 -41.81
N ARG A 18 -43.13 -10.86 -41.50
CA ARG A 18 -41.75 -10.62 -41.04
C ARG A 18 -40.93 -9.98 -42.16
N THR A 19 -40.33 -8.83 -41.92
CA THR A 19 -39.45 -8.13 -42.88
C THR A 19 -37.97 -8.17 -42.49
N SER A 20 -37.66 -8.60 -41.26
CA SER A 20 -36.29 -8.66 -40.73
C SER A 20 -35.63 -10.02 -41.00
N LEU A 21 -34.39 -9.96 -41.48
CA LEU A 21 -33.49 -11.10 -41.66
C LEU A 21 -32.69 -11.46 -40.40
N GLU A 22 -32.74 -10.61 -39.38
CA GLU A 22 -32.05 -10.84 -38.11
C GLU A 22 -32.71 -11.98 -37.34
N ASP A 23 -31.92 -12.75 -36.59
CA ASP A 23 -32.42 -13.75 -35.66
C ASP A 23 -33.24 -13.08 -34.55
N ASP A 24 -34.33 -13.72 -34.14
CA ASP A 24 -35.07 -13.26 -32.96
C ASP A 24 -34.20 -13.34 -31.71
N PRO A 25 -34.46 -12.49 -30.69
CA PRO A 25 -33.77 -12.56 -29.41
C PRO A 25 -33.82 -13.98 -28.86
N ARG A 26 -32.66 -14.64 -28.83
CA ARG A 26 -32.55 -15.99 -28.28
C ARG A 26 -32.62 -15.89 -26.76
N GLN A 27 -33.48 -16.68 -26.12
CA GLN A 27 -33.39 -16.87 -24.67
C GLN A 27 -32.10 -17.65 -24.37
N GLY A 28 -31.04 -16.93 -23.97
CA GLY A 28 -29.80 -17.52 -23.49
C GLY A 28 -30.03 -18.32 -22.20
N ARG A 29 -29.03 -19.12 -21.82
CA ARG A 29 -29.03 -19.85 -20.54
C ARG A 29 -29.23 -18.86 -19.37
N PRO A 30 -30.15 -19.11 -18.42
CA PRO A 30 -30.30 -18.23 -17.27
C PRO A 30 -28.98 -18.13 -16.49
N LYS A 31 -28.54 -16.90 -16.17
CA LYS A 31 -27.41 -16.66 -15.26
C LYS A 31 -27.87 -16.94 -13.83
N THR A 32 -28.02 -18.22 -13.48
CA THR A 32 -28.56 -18.66 -12.18
C THR A 32 -27.74 -18.25 -10.96
N ALA A 33 -26.49 -17.78 -11.13
CA ALA A 33 -25.59 -17.45 -10.03
C ALA A 33 -25.54 -15.95 -9.68
N THR A 34 -26.24 -15.08 -10.42
CA THR A 34 -26.17 -13.61 -10.24
C THR A 34 -27.54 -13.06 -9.85
N THR A 35 -28.13 -13.59 -8.78
CA THR A 35 -29.37 -13.04 -8.24
C THR A 35 -29.07 -11.81 -7.38
N PRO A 36 -30.00 -10.84 -7.25
CA PRO A 36 -29.80 -9.66 -6.42
C PRO A 36 -29.41 -9.98 -4.97
N GLU A 37 -29.96 -11.06 -4.41
CA GLU A 37 -29.68 -11.49 -3.03
C GLU A 37 -28.24 -12.00 -2.87
N ILE A 38 -27.67 -12.61 -3.91
CA ILE A 38 -26.27 -13.04 -3.90
C ILE A 38 -25.34 -11.82 -4.00
N VAL A 39 -25.72 -10.83 -4.82
CA VAL A 39 -24.94 -9.60 -4.99
C VAL A 39 -24.89 -8.83 -3.68
N GLU A 40 -26.02 -8.68 -3.00
CA GLU A 40 -26.12 -8.01 -1.69
C GLU A 40 -25.25 -8.72 -0.64
N LYS A 41 -25.32 -10.05 -0.53
CA LYS A 41 -24.45 -10.82 0.37
C LYS A 41 -22.96 -10.64 0.09
N ILE A 42 -22.57 -10.58 -1.18
CA ILE A 42 -21.17 -10.32 -1.55
C ILE A 42 -20.77 -8.90 -1.13
N GLN A 43 -21.64 -7.91 -1.33
CA GLN A 43 -21.40 -6.53 -0.91
C GLN A 43 -21.24 -6.43 0.61
N ASP A 44 -22.09 -7.08 1.39
CA ASP A 44 -22.01 -7.11 2.86
C ASP A 44 -20.68 -7.70 3.34
N ILE A 45 -20.29 -8.88 2.83
CA ILE A 45 -19.02 -9.53 3.22
C ILE A 45 -17.81 -8.65 2.85
N VAL A 46 -17.84 -7.98 1.69
CA VAL A 46 -16.77 -7.09 1.25
C VAL A 46 -16.73 -5.82 2.10
N LEU A 47 -17.89 -5.28 2.52
CA LEU A 47 -17.97 -4.12 3.39
C LEU A 47 -17.43 -4.43 4.79
N GLU A 48 -17.73 -5.61 5.34
CA GLU A 48 -17.21 -6.09 6.61
C GLU A 48 -15.69 -6.33 6.56
N ASN A 49 -15.20 -6.97 5.50
CA ASN A 49 -13.78 -7.23 5.31
C ASN A 49 -13.33 -6.95 3.87
N ARG A 50 -12.80 -5.75 3.64
CA ARG A 50 -12.34 -5.33 2.31
C ARG A 50 -11.18 -6.16 1.76
N ARG A 51 -10.50 -7.01 2.55
CA ARG A 51 -9.39 -7.86 2.07
C ARG A 51 -9.83 -9.23 1.57
N VAL A 52 -11.10 -9.59 1.76
CA VAL A 52 -11.64 -10.92 1.43
C VAL A 52 -11.20 -11.42 0.06
N THR A 53 -10.76 -12.67 -0.01
CA THR A 53 -10.34 -13.28 -1.27
C THR A 53 -11.53 -13.83 -2.04
N VAL A 54 -11.37 -13.96 -3.36
CA VAL A 54 -12.40 -14.61 -4.19
C VAL A 54 -12.65 -16.04 -3.72
N ARG A 55 -11.63 -16.73 -3.18
CA ARG A 55 -11.77 -18.09 -2.65
C ARG A 55 -12.61 -18.13 -1.37
N ASP A 56 -12.40 -17.19 -0.44
CA ASP A 56 -13.20 -17.10 0.78
C ASP A 56 -14.67 -16.85 0.45
N LEU A 57 -14.95 -15.99 -0.54
CA LEU A 57 -16.32 -15.75 -1.03
C LEU A 57 -16.95 -16.97 -1.70
N VAL A 58 -16.16 -17.73 -2.47
CA VAL A 58 -16.59 -18.99 -3.09
C VAL A 58 -16.96 -20.02 -2.02
N GLU A 59 -16.14 -20.16 -0.97
CA GLU A 59 -16.37 -21.08 0.13
C GLU A 59 -17.59 -20.65 0.98
N ALA A 60 -17.71 -19.36 1.28
CA ALA A 60 -18.81 -18.83 2.08
C ALA A 60 -20.18 -18.94 1.40
N LEU A 61 -20.23 -18.77 0.06
CA LEU A 61 -21.49 -18.69 -0.69
C LEU A 61 -21.80 -19.93 -1.54
N GLY A 62 -20.83 -20.83 -1.71
CA GLY A 62 -21.01 -22.05 -2.51
C GLY A 62 -21.16 -21.78 -4.01
N ILE A 63 -20.62 -20.68 -4.52
CA ILE A 63 -20.78 -20.23 -5.91
C ILE A 63 -19.49 -20.48 -6.70
N SER A 64 -19.59 -20.68 -8.01
CA SER A 64 -18.40 -20.78 -8.87
C SER A 64 -17.50 -19.53 -8.79
N LEU A 65 -16.19 -19.76 -8.85
CA LEU A 65 -15.17 -18.70 -8.86
C LEU A 65 -15.39 -17.66 -9.97
N GLY A 66 -15.80 -18.12 -11.15
CA GLY A 66 -16.09 -17.23 -12.28
C GLY A 66 -17.28 -16.31 -12.01
N SER A 67 -18.33 -16.80 -11.35
CA SER A 67 -19.49 -15.99 -10.98
C SER A 67 -19.13 -14.94 -9.94
N VAL A 68 -18.37 -15.30 -8.90
CA VAL A 68 -17.92 -14.33 -7.87
C VAL A 68 -17.06 -13.25 -8.51
N SER A 69 -16.11 -13.63 -9.37
CA SER A 69 -15.26 -12.66 -10.07
C SER A 69 -16.08 -11.72 -10.93
N ASN A 70 -17.03 -12.25 -11.73
CA ASN A 70 -17.90 -11.44 -12.58
C ASN A 70 -18.80 -10.50 -11.76
N ILE A 71 -19.32 -10.95 -10.62
CA ILE A 71 -20.14 -10.10 -9.75
C ILE A 71 -19.32 -8.94 -9.21
N LEU A 72 -18.14 -9.22 -8.66
CA LEU A 72 -17.26 -8.19 -8.09
C LEU A 72 -16.84 -7.15 -9.15
N THR A 73 -16.39 -7.57 -10.33
CA THR A 73 -15.81 -6.66 -11.31
C THR A 73 -16.80 -6.09 -12.32
N GLU A 74 -17.78 -6.87 -12.80
CA GLU A 74 -18.69 -6.44 -13.87
C GLU A 74 -20.02 -5.93 -13.34
N VAL A 75 -20.53 -6.51 -12.25
CA VAL A 75 -21.85 -6.12 -11.68
C VAL A 75 -21.69 -4.99 -10.67
N VAL A 76 -20.80 -5.16 -9.69
CA VAL A 76 -20.55 -4.15 -8.65
C VAL A 76 -19.50 -3.14 -9.10
N GLY A 77 -18.56 -3.53 -9.97
CA GLY A 77 -17.52 -2.63 -10.48
C GLY A 77 -16.31 -2.47 -9.55
N LEU A 78 -16.18 -3.31 -8.52
CA LEU A 78 -15.10 -3.25 -7.55
C LEU A 78 -13.75 -3.57 -8.19
N ARG A 79 -12.72 -2.85 -7.74
CA ARG A 79 -11.32 -3.11 -8.13
C ARG A 79 -10.50 -3.45 -6.91
N LYS A 80 -9.65 -4.47 -7.01
CA LYS A 80 -8.74 -4.85 -5.92
C LYS A 80 -7.44 -4.07 -6.01
N LEU A 81 -7.28 -3.05 -5.18
CA LEU A 81 -6.14 -2.13 -5.18
C LEU A 81 -5.20 -2.42 -4.00
N CYS A 82 -3.90 -2.15 -4.19
CA CYS A 82 -2.97 -2.07 -3.07
C CYS A 82 -3.12 -0.71 -2.41
N ALA A 83 -3.20 -0.66 -1.07
CA ALA A 83 -3.14 0.60 -0.35
C ALA A 83 -1.84 1.35 -0.63
N GLN A 84 -1.93 2.67 -0.85
CA GLN A 84 -0.76 3.54 -0.88
C GLN A 84 -0.46 3.96 0.56
N TRP A 85 0.73 3.63 1.04
CA TRP A 85 1.13 4.02 2.39
C TRP A 85 1.62 5.46 2.35
N VAL A 86 0.96 6.33 3.12
CA VAL A 86 1.37 7.73 3.30
C VAL A 86 1.52 7.97 4.79
N PRO A 87 2.65 8.51 5.27
CA PRO A 87 2.89 8.65 6.71
C PRO A 87 1.79 9.42 7.44
N HIS A 88 1.22 10.46 6.81
CA HIS A 88 0.15 11.30 7.34
C HIS A 88 -0.50 12.13 6.23
N SER A 89 -1.72 12.66 6.40
CA SER A 89 -2.25 13.69 5.50
C SER A 89 -1.80 15.07 5.97
N LEU A 90 -0.78 15.65 5.31
CA LEU A 90 -0.12 16.87 5.79
C LEU A 90 -1.01 18.11 5.69
N THR A 91 -1.04 18.91 6.76
CA THR A 91 -1.59 20.28 6.72
C THR A 91 -0.64 21.22 5.98
N MET A 92 -1.15 22.36 5.50
CA MET A 92 -0.30 23.37 4.84
C MET A 92 0.82 23.87 5.76
N GLU A 93 0.54 24.02 7.05
CA GLU A 93 1.54 24.37 8.05
C GLU A 93 2.64 23.30 8.16
N GLN A 94 2.28 22.02 8.20
CA GLN A 94 3.25 20.92 8.25
C GLN A 94 4.13 20.87 7.00
N LYS A 95 3.55 21.11 5.80
CA LYS A 95 4.30 21.21 4.54
C LYS A 95 5.30 22.38 4.57
N HIS A 96 4.87 23.56 5.02
CA HIS A 96 5.78 24.70 5.17
C HIS A 96 6.91 24.43 6.17
N ILE A 97 6.62 23.77 7.30
CA ILE A 97 7.65 23.37 8.27
C ILE A 97 8.65 22.41 7.63
N ARG A 98 8.16 21.38 6.91
CA ARG A 98 9.00 20.41 6.18
C ARG A 98 9.93 21.09 5.18
N MET A 99 9.38 21.99 4.36
CA MET A 99 10.14 22.73 3.36
C MET A 99 11.20 23.63 4.01
N ARG A 100 10.81 24.44 5.00
CA ARG A 100 11.72 25.35 5.72
C ARG A 100 12.88 24.62 6.38
N LEU A 101 12.59 23.53 7.11
CA LEU A 101 13.64 22.74 7.77
C LEU A 101 14.54 22.04 6.75
N SER A 102 13.98 21.55 5.65
CA SER A 102 14.80 20.96 4.57
C SER A 102 15.77 21.97 3.95
N GLN A 103 15.34 23.23 3.76
CA GLN A 103 16.22 24.31 3.27
C GLN A 103 17.37 24.58 4.24
N GLN A 104 17.06 24.72 5.54
CA GLN A 104 18.07 24.95 6.58
C GLN A 104 19.08 23.81 6.69
N HIS A 105 18.59 22.57 6.67
CA HIS A 105 19.44 21.38 6.75
C HIS A 105 20.33 21.25 5.53
N LEU A 106 19.80 21.55 4.34
CA LEU A 106 20.55 21.50 3.09
C LEU A 106 21.67 22.56 3.06
N GLU A 107 21.40 23.79 3.50
CA GLU A 107 22.41 24.83 3.61
C GLU A 107 23.53 24.40 4.56
N ARG A 108 23.16 23.89 5.74
CA ARG A 108 24.11 23.39 6.73
C ARG A 108 24.95 22.22 6.20
N PHE A 109 24.31 21.27 5.52
CA PHE A 109 24.96 20.10 4.93
C PHE A 109 25.96 20.51 3.84
N ARG A 110 25.60 21.49 2.99
CA ARG A 110 26.47 21.97 1.92
C ARG A 110 27.67 22.77 2.44
N LYS A 111 27.53 23.45 3.58
CA LYS A 111 28.62 24.22 4.20
C LYS A 111 29.80 23.34 4.62
N ASP A 112 29.53 22.19 5.23
CA ASP A 112 30.58 21.23 5.63
C ASP A 112 30.07 19.80 5.55
N ARG A 113 30.00 19.29 4.32
CA ARG A 113 29.45 17.96 4.03
C ARG A 113 30.21 16.84 4.72
N VAL A 114 31.53 16.91 4.73
CA VAL A 114 32.39 15.84 5.24
C VAL A 114 32.23 15.74 6.75
N ASP A 115 32.31 16.87 7.45
CA ASP A 115 32.17 16.88 8.91
C ASP A 115 30.74 16.55 9.34
N PHE A 116 29.73 17.08 8.61
CA PHE A 116 28.33 16.79 8.88
C PHE A 116 28.06 15.28 8.83
N VAL A 117 28.42 14.61 7.74
CA VAL A 117 28.20 13.16 7.58
C VAL A 117 28.97 12.37 8.64
N ARG A 118 30.19 12.79 8.97
CA ARG A 118 31.03 12.11 9.98
C ARG A 118 30.44 12.18 11.39
N ARG A 119 29.79 13.30 11.76
CA ARG A 119 29.24 13.52 13.11
C ARG A 119 27.77 13.17 13.25
N PHE A 120 27.07 12.92 12.15
CA PHE A 120 25.64 12.67 12.17
C PHE A 120 25.31 11.32 12.83
N ILE A 121 24.53 11.36 13.91
CA ILE A 121 24.01 10.18 14.59
C ILE A 121 22.49 10.19 14.44
N THR A 122 21.93 9.03 14.08
CA THR A 122 20.48 8.84 13.96
C THR A 122 20.05 7.56 14.65
N MET A 123 18.92 7.62 15.32
CA MET A 123 18.31 6.52 16.05
C MET A 123 16.81 6.60 15.85
N ASP A 124 16.21 5.43 15.70
CA ASP A 124 14.78 5.28 15.54
C ASP A 124 14.38 3.82 15.84
N GLU A 125 13.10 3.61 16.06
CA GLU A 125 12.50 2.33 16.44
C GLU A 125 11.66 1.77 15.29
N THR A 126 11.65 0.45 15.14
CA THR A 126 10.78 -0.21 14.15
C THR A 126 10.23 -1.50 14.69
N TRP A 127 8.95 -1.75 14.44
CA TRP A 127 8.31 -3.00 14.80
C TRP A 127 8.77 -4.13 13.87
N VAL A 128 9.12 -5.25 14.48
CA VAL A 128 9.40 -6.52 13.81
C VAL A 128 8.41 -7.54 14.34
N TYR A 129 7.68 -8.18 13.43
CA TYR A 129 6.63 -9.14 13.78
C TYR A 129 7.17 -10.57 13.73
N HIS A 130 6.57 -11.46 14.51
CA HIS A 130 6.84 -12.90 14.44
C HIS A 130 6.46 -13.49 13.09
N HIS A 131 5.52 -12.87 12.39
CA HIS A 131 5.13 -13.22 11.03
C HIS A 131 4.79 -11.96 10.25
N ASP A 132 5.55 -11.68 9.19
CA ASP A 132 5.26 -10.63 8.21
C ASP A 132 4.86 -11.29 6.88
N PRO A 133 3.59 -11.18 6.44
CA PRO A 133 3.11 -11.89 5.25
C PRO A 133 3.85 -11.47 3.99
N GLU A 134 4.14 -12.45 3.14
CA GLU A 134 5.08 -12.29 2.03
C GLU A 134 4.50 -11.53 0.83
N SER A 135 3.19 -11.64 0.59
CA SER A 135 2.60 -11.24 -0.70
C SER A 135 1.84 -9.92 -0.65
N LYS A 136 2.11 -9.03 -1.63
CA LYS A 136 1.26 -7.86 -1.91
C LYS A 136 -0.20 -8.25 -2.18
N GLN A 137 -0.45 -9.49 -2.62
CA GLN A 137 -1.77 -10.00 -2.97
C GLN A 137 -2.70 -10.12 -1.75
N GLU A 138 -2.15 -10.54 -0.61
CA GLU A 138 -2.85 -10.61 0.69
C GLU A 138 -3.17 -9.23 1.26
N ALA A 139 -2.37 -8.22 0.91
CA ALA A 139 -2.56 -6.85 1.41
C ALA A 139 -3.56 -6.01 0.60
N LYS A 140 -4.01 -6.49 -0.57
CA LYS A 140 -4.95 -5.78 -1.46
C LYS A 140 -6.35 -5.71 -0.87
N GLU A 141 -7.02 -4.58 -1.06
CA GLU A 141 -8.38 -4.33 -0.62
C GLU A 141 -9.29 -4.06 -1.82
N TRP A 142 -10.57 -4.44 -1.71
CA TRP A 142 -11.60 -4.10 -2.67
C TRP A 142 -12.03 -2.64 -2.49
N CYS A 143 -12.06 -1.91 -3.60
CA CYS A 143 -12.40 -0.50 -3.65
C CYS A 143 -13.49 -0.25 -4.69
N GLU A 144 -14.33 0.74 -4.42
CA GLU A 144 -15.41 1.16 -5.31
C GLU A 144 -14.90 1.69 -6.65
N PRO A 145 -15.73 1.65 -7.71
CA PRO A 145 -15.41 2.27 -8.99
C PRO A 145 -14.98 3.73 -8.81
N GLY A 146 -13.90 4.14 -9.48
CA GLY A 146 -13.41 5.52 -9.43
C GLY A 146 -12.61 5.91 -8.18
N CYS A 147 -12.56 5.09 -7.12
CA CYS A 147 -11.73 5.38 -5.96
C CYS A 147 -10.22 5.30 -6.28
N SER A 148 -9.45 6.19 -5.65
CA SER A 148 -7.99 6.08 -5.57
C SER A 148 -7.59 4.95 -4.62
N ALA A 149 -6.32 4.51 -4.72
CA ALA A 149 -5.79 3.51 -3.80
C ALA A 149 -6.00 3.95 -2.34
N PRO A 150 -6.50 3.07 -1.46
CA PRO A 150 -6.76 3.43 -0.06
C PRO A 150 -5.47 3.90 0.59
N LYS A 151 -5.51 5.06 1.25
CA LYS A 151 -4.34 5.60 1.95
C LYS A 151 -4.28 5.01 3.36
N ARG A 152 -3.20 4.31 3.68
CA ARG A 152 -2.94 3.84 5.05
C ARG A 152 -1.91 4.74 5.71
N VAL A 153 -2.26 5.19 6.91
CA VAL A 153 -1.46 6.09 7.75
C VAL A 153 -0.64 5.23 8.72
N HIS A 154 0.63 5.59 8.92
CA HIS A 154 1.49 4.91 9.89
C HIS A 154 1.15 5.35 11.32
N ASP A 155 1.46 4.51 12.30
CA ASP A 155 1.32 4.85 13.73
C ASP A 155 2.19 6.07 14.08
N ASN A 156 1.60 7.03 14.79
CA ASN A 156 2.19 8.31 15.15
C ASN A 156 2.84 8.20 16.52
N ALA A 157 4.00 7.53 16.60
CA ALA A 157 4.79 7.50 17.81
C ALA A 157 5.10 8.94 18.26
N ARG A 158 4.89 9.23 19.56
CA ARG A 158 5.09 10.58 20.12
C ARG A 158 6.52 11.03 19.90
N CYS A 159 6.70 12.31 19.55
CA CYS A 159 8.02 12.90 19.47
C CYS A 159 8.79 12.75 20.80
N HIS A 160 10.04 12.27 20.72
CA HIS A 160 10.94 12.03 21.85
C HIS A 160 11.45 13.36 22.47
N LYS A 161 10.54 14.18 23.00
CA LYS A 161 10.84 15.50 23.59
C LYS A 161 10.67 15.54 25.10
N SER A 162 10.98 14.44 25.79
CA SER A 162 11.00 14.44 27.25
C SER A 162 12.05 15.41 27.77
N ILE A 163 11.73 16.16 28.83
CA ILE A 163 12.65 17.11 29.48
C ILE A 163 13.94 16.40 29.90
N LEU A 164 13.83 15.18 30.44
CA LEU A 164 14.99 14.39 30.87
C LEU A 164 15.91 14.04 29.69
N THR A 165 15.34 13.63 28.56
CA THR A 165 16.10 13.31 27.35
C THR A 165 16.80 14.55 26.81
N MET A 166 16.11 15.68 26.74
CA MET A 166 16.68 16.94 26.26
C MET A 166 17.80 17.45 27.18
N ALA A 167 17.62 17.36 28.50
CA ALA A 167 18.65 17.69 29.47
C ALA A 167 19.89 16.81 29.28
N LYS A 168 19.72 15.51 29.03
CA LYS A 168 20.84 14.59 28.81
C LYS A 168 21.56 14.85 27.49
N ILE A 169 20.83 15.16 26.41
CA ILE A 169 21.43 15.54 25.11
C ILE A 169 22.32 16.77 25.29
N HIS A 170 21.84 17.77 26.03
CA HIS A 170 22.60 18.99 26.32
C HIS A 170 23.81 18.71 27.22
N GLU A 171 23.65 17.90 28.28
CA GLU A 171 24.75 17.47 29.16
C GLU A 171 25.87 16.77 28.37
N LEU A 172 25.50 15.89 27.43
CA LEU A 172 26.41 15.16 26.54
C LEU A 172 26.94 16.01 25.38
N LYS A 173 26.55 17.29 25.28
CA LYS A 173 26.97 18.25 24.24
C LYS A 173 26.63 17.79 22.82
N PHE A 174 25.58 16.99 22.66
CA PHE A 174 25.04 16.69 21.34
C PHE A 174 24.19 17.85 20.85
N GLU A 175 24.37 18.20 19.58
CA GLU A 175 23.48 19.14 18.93
C GLU A 175 22.31 18.39 18.30
N LEU A 176 21.09 18.74 18.71
CA LEU A 176 19.89 18.15 18.15
C LEU A 176 19.54 18.83 16.83
N LEU A 177 19.49 18.05 15.74
CA LEU A 177 18.93 18.52 14.48
C LEU A 177 17.41 18.48 14.55
N GLU A 178 16.74 19.60 14.26
CA GLU A 178 15.28 19.63 14.23
C GLU A 178 14.72 18.70 13.15
N HIS A 179 13.75 17.86 13.51
CA HIS A 179 13.08 16.98 12.56
C HIS A 179 11.63 17.43 12.34
N PRO A 180 11.18 17.62 11.08
CA PRO A 180 9.79 17.98 10.81
C PRO A 180 8.82 16.86 11.23
N PRO A 181 7.59 17.21 11.66
CA PRO A 181 6.58 16.21 12.01
C PRO A 181 6.22 15.33 10.80
N TYR A 182 5.85 14.07 11.04
CA TYR A 182 5.38 13.12 10.02
C TYR A 182 6.32 12.99 8.81
N SER A 183 7.63 12.96 9.04
CA SER A 183 8.62 13.02 7.96
C SER A 183 9.59 11.84 7.89
N PRO A 184 9.08 10.59 7.88
CA PRO A 184 9.95 9.41 7.78
C PRO A 184 10.74 9.37 6.47
N ASP A 185 10.24 10.01 5.41
CA ASP A 185 10.96 10.19 4.14
C ASP A 185 12.23 11.05 4.27
N LEU A 186 12.38 11.79 5.37
CA LEU A 186 13.54 12.60 5.73
C LEU A 186 14.35 12.01 6.90
N ALA A 187 14.01 10.82 7.38
CA ALA A 187 14.73 10.11 8.45
C ALA A 187 15.56 8.96 7.87
N PRO A 188 16.91 8.94 8.02
CA PRO A 188 17.74 7.92 7.40
C PRO A 188 17.44 6.49 7.84
N ARG A 189 16.96 6.30 9.07
CA ARG A 189 16.54 4.97 9.54
C ARG A 189 15.33 4.47 8.74
N ASP A 190 14.34 5.31 8.52
CA ASP A 190 13.11 4.98 7.80
C ASP A 190 13.28 4.82 6.29
N PHE A 191 13.99 5.73 5.62
CA PHE A 191 14.06 5.68 4.15
C PHE A 191 15.16 4.76 3.61
N HIS A 192 16.17 4.41 4.42
CA HIS A 192 17.34 3.65 3.97
C HIS A 192 17.51 2.31 4.71
N ARG A 193 17.48 2.30 6.05
CA ARG A 193 17.82 1.07 6.81
C ARG A 193 16.65 0.11 6.99
N PHE A 194 15.53 0.60 7.48
CA PHE A 194 14.37 -0.23 7.79
C PHE A 194 13.71 -0.90 6.57
N PRO A 195 13.69 -0.31 5.36
CA PRO A 195 13.14 -0.98 4.19
C PRO A 195 13.88 -2.28 3.86
N ASP A 196 15.21 -2.28 3.94
CA ASP A 196 16.03 -3.46 3.65
C ASP A 196 15.89 -4.53 4.76
N LEU A 197 15.84 -4.11 6.03
CA LEU A 197 15.54 -5.01 7.14
C LEU A 197 14.15 -5.66 6.97
N LYS A 198 13.10 -4.86 6.71
CA LYS A 198 11.74 -5.37 6.50
C LYS A 198 11.68 -6.31 5.30
N LYS A 199 12.41 -6.01 4.22
CA LYS A 199 12.54 -6.92 3.08
C LYS A 199 13.19 -8.25 3.46
N PHE A 200 14.21 -8.24 4.32
CA PHE A 200 14.84 -9.45 4.84
C PHE A 200 13.93 -10.24 5.80
N MET A 201 13.07 -9.56 6.57
CA MET A 201 12.18 -10.20 7.54
C MET A 201 10.90 -10.75 6.90
N ARG A 202 10.49 -10.21 5.75
CA ARG A 202 9.29 -10.61 5.02
C ARG A 202 9.26 -12.12 4.73
N GLY A 203 8.11 -12.75 4.95
CA GLY A 203 7.87 -14.17 4.72
C GLY A 203 8.44 -15.10 5.79
N LYS A 204 9.24 -14.57 6.74
CA LYS A 204 9.78 -15.37 7.83
C LYS A 204 8.74 -15.56 8.94
N ARG A 205 8.86 -16.71 9.60
CA ARG A 205 8.09 -17.07 10.78
C ARG A 205 9.07 -17.35 11.91
N PHE A 206 8.83 -16.71 13.04
CA PHE A 206 9.60 -16.88 14.25
C PHE A 206 8.67 -17.43 15.34
N SER A 207 9.15 -18.40 16.10
CA SER A 207 8.41 -19.03 17.19
C SER A 207 8.65 -18.35 18.54
N SER A 208 9.66 -17.48 18.64
CA SER A 208 10.00 -16.76 19.87
C SER A 208 10.63 -15.40 19.60
N ASN A 209 10.69 -14.55 20.62
CA ASN A 209 11.42 -13.28 20.56
C ASN A 209 12.93 -13.49 20.36
N ASP A 210 13.50 -14.54 20.95
CA ASP A 210 14.94 -14.83 20.84
C ASP A 210 15.34 -15.16 19.40
N GLU A 211 14.48 -15.86 18.66
CA GLU A 211 14.69 -16.13 17.24
C GLU A 211 14.65 -14.84 16.41
N VAL A 212 13.72 -13.93 16.73
CA VAL A 212 13.64 -12.61 16.07
C VAL A 212 14.91 -11.81 16.34
N ILE A 213 15.34 -11.73 17.61
CA ILE A 213 16.54 -11.00 18.02
C ILE A 213 17.76 -11.57 17.29
N THR A 214 17.95 -12.88 17.33
CA THR A 214 19.06 -13.57 16.67
C THR A 214 19.08 -13.30 15.15
N ALA A 215 17.91 -13.34 14.51
CA ALA A 215 17.81 -13.07 13.07
C ALA A 215 18.15 -11.62 12.70
N VAL A 216 17.72 -10.65 13.53
CA VAL A 216 18.01 -9.23 13.31
C VAL A 216 19.48 -8.92 13.58
N GLU A 217 20.06 -9.50 14.63
CA GLU A 217 21.49 -9.36 14.95
C GLU A 217 22.35 -9.97 13.83
N ALA A 218 22.02 -11.18 13.39
CA ALA A 218 22.71 -11.82 12.27
C ALA A 218 22.59 -11.01 10.97
N TYR A 219 21.43 -10.42 10.70
CA TYR A 219 21.25 -9.53 9.56
C TYR A 219 22.20 -8.34 9.63
N PHE A 220 22.21 -7.58 10.74
CA PHE A 220 23.08 -6.41 10.86
C PHE A 220 24.57 -6.76 10.90
N ALA A 221 24.94 -7.90 11.50
CA ALA A 221 26.32 -8.40 11.48
C ALA A 221 26.81 -8.81 10.08
N SER A 222 25.88 -9.17 9.18
CA SER A 222 26.21 -9.53 7.79
C SER A 222 26.42 -8.33 6.86
N LEU A 223 26.04 -7.12 7.28
CA LEU A 223 26.10 -5.94 6.43
C LEU A 223 27.48 -5.29 6.47
N PRO A 224 28.02 -4.83 5.32
CA PRO A 224 29.28 -4.10 5.30
C PRO A 224 29.13 -2.69 5.89
N ASP A 225 30.21 -2.13 6.43
CA ASP A 225 30.25 -0.76 6.97
C ASP A 225 29.78 0.31 5.97
N SER A 226 29.97 0.09 4.66
CA SER A 226 29.45 0.99 3.62
C SER A 226 27.94 1.14 3.69
N HIS A 227 27.20 0.07 4.01
CA HIS A 227 25.74 0.10 4.11
C HIS A 227 25.24 1.15 5.11
N PHE A 228 25.95 1.31 6.24
CA PHE A 228 25.61 2.30 7.26
C PHE A 228 26.02 3.73 6.86
N ARG A 229 27.13 3.88 6.14
CA ARG A 229 27.65 5.18 5.70
C ARG A 229 26.85 5.79 4.56
N ASP A 230 26.34 4.97 3.65
CA ASP A 230 25.69 5.43 2.41
C ASP A 230 24.31 6.05 2.62
N GLY A 231 23.70 5.87 3.80
CA GLY A 231 22.37 6.38 4.11
C GLY A 231 22.33 7.89 4.34
N ILE A 232 23.32 8.45 5.05
CA ILE A 232 23.34 9.87 5.45
C ILE A 232 23.51 10.80 4.25
N PRO A 233 24.43 10.56 3.30
CA PRO A 233 24.57 11.42 2.12
C PRO A 233 23.31 11.53 1.26
N LYS A 234 22.40 10.54 1.31
CA LYS A 234 21.12 10.57 0.59
C LYS A 234 20.14 11.60 1.16
N LEU A 235 20.38 12.15 2.35
CA LEU A 235 19.57 13.25 2.89
C LEU A 235 19.58 14.47 1.98
N GLU A 236 20.70 14.75 1.31
CA GLU A 236 20.80 15.88 0.40
C GLU A 236 19.74 15.82 -0.71
N SER A 237 19.63 14.68 -1.41
CA SER A 237 18.64 14.54 -2.47
C SER A 237 17.21 14.55 -1.93
N ARG A 238 16.98 13.99 -0.73
CA ARG A 238 15.67 13.98 -0.06
C ARG A 238 15.22 15.39 0.33
N TRP A 239 16.10 16.21 0.89
CA TRP A 239 15.79 17.60 1.22
C TRP A 239 15.53 18.43 -0.04
N ASN A 240 16.32 18.28 -1.10
CA ASN A 240 16.04 18.96 -2.38
C ASN A 240 14.65 18.55 -2.91
N LYS A 241 14.34 17.26 -2.93
CA LYS A 241 13.04 16.78 -3.39
C LYS A 241 11.88 17.30 -2.54
N CYS A 242 12.04 17.36 -1.21
CA CYS A 242 11.05 17.95 -0.31
C CYS A 242 10.81 19.44 -0.61
N ILE A 243 11.84 20.17 -1.02
CA ILE A 243 11.74 21.58 -1.42
C ILE A 243 11.01 21.70 -2.76
N ASP A 244 11.37 20.87 -3.73
CA ASP A 244 10.78 20.88 -5.08
C ASP A 244 9.28 20.61 -5.06
N VAL A 245 8.82 19.72 -4.16
CA VAL A 245 7.39 19.41 -3.96
C VAL A 245 6.70 20.31 -2.92
N GLN A 246 7.32 21.43 -2.54
CA GLN A 246 6.76 22.42 -1.60
C GLN A 246 6.36 21.81 -0.25
N GLY A 247 7.14 20.85 0.24
CA GLY A 247 6.93 20.20 1.53
C GLY A 247 5.95 19.03 1.53
N ASP A 248 5.35 18.69 0.38
CA ASP A 248 4.54 17.47 0.25
C ASP A 248 5.40 16.18 0.32
N TYR A 249 4.75 15.02 0.33
CA TYR A 249 5.47 13.77 0.11
C TYR A 249 5.78 13.60 -1.36
N SER A 250 6.95 13.02 -1.63
CA SER A 250 7.36 12.65 -2.97
C SER A 250 7.28 11.13 -3.14
N GLU A 251 6.71 10.67 -4.25
CA GLU A 251 6.73 9.24 -4.65
C GLU A 251 8.14 8.74 -4.99
#